data_AF-A0A6V7K334-F1
#
_entry.id   AF-A0A6V7K334-F1
#
_cell.length_a   1.000
_cell.length_b   1.000
_cell.length_c   1.000
_cell.angle_alpha   90.00
_cell.angle_beta   90.00
_cell.angle_gamma   90.00
#
_symmetry.space_group_name_H-M   'P 1'
#
loop_
_entity.id
_entity.type
_entity.pdbx_description
1 polymer ?
#
loop_
_entity_poly.entity_id
_entity_poly.type
_entity_poly.pdbx_seq_one_letter_code
_entity_poly.pdbx_strand_id
1 'polypeptide(L)'
;KTVLKEKQNIDDGIGLPDWKLTLCLLTAWACIFAVLARGVKGSGKAAYFLAIFPYVIMIALLIRAVTLEGAIDGIIFFIKPNWAKLFDPNVWYAAVTQCFFSLSVCFGGVVMYSSYNEFHHNIY
;
A
#
# COMPACT_ATOMS: atom_id res chain seq x y z
N LYS A 1 -14.88 7.20 -15.18
CA LYS A 1 -16.29 7.60 -14.96
C LYS A 1 -17.30 6.45 -14.99
N THR A 2 -16.95 5.26 -15.49
CA THR A 2 -17.86 4.09 -15.49
C THR A 2 -17.96 3.39 -14.13
N VAL A 3 -16.88 3.41 -13.35
CA VAL A 3 -16.83 2.82 -11.99
C VAL A 3 -17.15 3.85 -10.92
N LEU A 4 -16.41 4.97 -10.92
CA LEU A 4 -16.66 6.11 -10.04
C LEU A 4 -17.68 7.03 -10.72
N LYS A 5 -18.92 7.02 -10.22
CA LYS A 5 -20.00 7.96 -10.59
C LYS A 5 -19.86 9.28 -9.85
N GLU A 6 -18.71 9.90 -10.04
CA GLU A 6 -18.30 11.11 -9.33
C GLU A 6 -19.08 12.34 -9.83
N LYS A 7 -19.60 13.13 -8.89
CA LYS A 7 -20.16 14.46 -9.18
C LYS A 7 -19.02 15.47 -9.37
N GLN A 8 -19.26 16.51 -10.16
CA GLN A 8 -18.23 17.54 -10.40
C GLN A 8 -17.91 18.38 -9.16
N ASN A 9 -18.85 18.46 -8.21
CA ASN A 9 -18.69 19.25 -7.00
C ASN A 9 -19.48 18.64 -5.83
N ILE A 10 -19.06 18.96 -4.60
CA ILE A 10 -19.66 18.43 -3.35
C ILE A 10 -20.82 19.29 -2.83
N ASP A 11 -20.99 20.50 -3.38
CA ASP A 11 -21.96 21.50 -2.93
C ASP A 11 -23.41 20.98 -2.90
N ASP A 12 -23.78 20.12 -3.86
CA ASP A 12 -25.11 19.47 -3.95
C ASP A 12 -25.22 18.17 -3.11
N GLY A 13 -24.31 17.99 -2.16
CA GLY A 13 -24.22 16.81 -1.29
C GLY A 13 -23.69 15.55 -1.98
N ILE A 14 -23.33 14.56 -1.15
CA ILE A 14 -22.68 13.29 -1.55
C ILE A 14 -23.58 12.34 -2.37
N GLY A 15 -24.89 12.59 -2.43
CA GLY A 15 -25.84 11.73 -3.14
C GLY A 15 -26.06 10.37 -2.46
N LEU A 16 -26.70 9.45 -3.18
CA LEU A 16 -26.94 8.09 -2.70
C LEU A 16 -25.71 7.19 -2.95
N PRO A 17 -25.39 6.24 -2.05
CA PRO A 17 -24.32 5.28 -2.25
C PRO A 17 -24.53 4.45 -3.52
N ASP A 18 -23.46 4.26 -4.32
CA ASP A 18 -23.52 3.33 -5.44
C ASP A 18 -23.54 1.89 -4.92
N TRP A 19 -24.62 1.17 -5.20
CA TRP A 19 -24.85 -0.20 -4.71
C TRP A 19 -23.72 -1.18 -5.04
N LYS A 20 -23.05 -1.05 -6.20
CA LYS A 20 -21.95 -1.94 -6.57
C LYS A 20 -20.72 -1.66 -5.71
N LEU A 21 -20.40 -0.40 -5.48
CA LEU A 21 -19.31 0.00 -4.57
C LEU A 21 -19.61 -0.37 -3.13
N THR A 22 -20.87 -0.20 -2.67
CA THR A 22 -21.30 -0.61 -1.33
C THR A 22 -21.14 -2.12 -1.13
N LEU A 23 -21.54 -2.95 -2.10
CA LEU A 23 -21.35 -4.40 -2.02
C LEU A 23 -19.87 -4.78 -2.02
N CYS A 24 -19.06 -4.14 -2.88
CA CYS A 24 -17.61 -4.34 -2.90
C CYS A 24 -16.96 -4.02 -1.54
N LEU A 25 -17.37 -2.91 -0.92
CA LEU A 25 -16.91 -2.50 0.40
C LEU A 25 -17.33 -3.50 1.49
N LEU A 26 -18.57 -3.98 1.45
CA LEU A 26 -19.07 -5.00 2.37
C LEU A 26 -18.24 -6.29 2.25
N THR A 27 -17.95 -6.74 1.03
CA THR A 27 -17.09 -7.91 0.79
C THR A 27 -15.68 -7.69 1.32
N ALA A 28 -15.07 -6.52 1.09
CA ALA A 28 -13.74 -6.20 1.61
C ALA A 28 -13.69 -6.24 3.15
N TRP A 29 -14.68 -5.66 3.83
CA TRP A 29 -14.79 -5.72 5.29
C TRP A 29 -15.03 -7.12 5.82
N ALA A 30 -15.85 -7.92 5.15
CA ALA A 30 -16.05 -9.33 5.50
C ALA A 30 -14.74 -10.13 5.41
N CYS A 31 -13.93 -9.88 4.38
CA CYS A 31 -12.60 -10.50 4.24
C CYS A 31 -11.64 -10.06 5.36
N ILE A 32 -11.57 -8.75 5.68
CA ILE A 32 -10.76 -8.24 6.79
C ILE A 32 -11.18 -8.90 8.11
N PHE A 33 -12.48 -8.95 8.38
CA PHE A 33 -13.01 -9.61 9.56
C PHE A 33 -12.62 -11.09 9.60
N ALA A 34 -12.77 -11.83 8.51
CA ALA A 34 -12.41 -13.25 8.46
C ALA A 34 -10.93 -13.50 8.77
N VAL A 35 -10.02 -12.64 8.28
CA VAL A 35 -8.57 -12.73 8.55
C VAL A 35 -8.25 -12.41 10.02
N LEU A 36 -8.95 -11.44 10.60
CA LEU A 36 -8.70 -10.97 11.97
C LEU A 36 -9.47 -11.74 13.05
N ALA A 37 -10.52 -12.49 12.69
CA ALA A 37 -11.43 -13.15 13.64
C ALA A 37 -10.71 -14.11 14.62
N ARG A 38 -9.56 -14.66 14.23
CA ARG A 38 -8.75 -15.57 15.07
C ARG A 38 -7.54 -14.87 15.72
N GLY A 39 -7.52 -13.54 15.72
CA GLY A 39 -6.44 -12.72 16.28
C GLY A 39 -5.09 -12.93 15.59
N VAL A 40 -4.02 -12.55 16.28
CA VAL A 40 -2.65 -12.48 15.71
C VAL A 40 -2.13 -13.82 15.19
N LYS A 41 -2.48 -14.93 15.85
CA LYS A 41 -2.11 -16.28 15.38
C LYS A 41 -2.78 -16.66 14.06
N GLY A 42 -4.03 -16.21 13.85
CA GLY A 42 -4.77 -16.44 12.61
C GLY A 42 -4.32 -15.51 11.48
N SER A 43 -4.19 -14.23 11.77
CA SER A 43 -3.72 -13.24 10.80
C SER A 43 -2.27 -13.49 10.38
N GLY A 44 -1.42 -14.01 11.28
CA GLY A 44 -0.05 -14.42 10.96
C GLY A 44 0.02 -15.52 9.90
N LYS A 45 -0.92 -16.49 9.93
CA LYS A 45 -1.01 -17.52 8.88
C LYS A 45 -1.40 -16.94 7.53
N ALA A 46 -2.39 -16.04 7.51
CA ALA A 46 -2.79 -15.34 6.29
C ALA A 46 -1.67 -14.44 5.73
N ALA A 47 -0.88 -13.84 6.62
CA ALA A 47 0.24 -12.97 6.26
C ALA A 47 1.30 -13.68 5.41
N TYR A 48 1.55 -14.98 5.60
CA TYR A 48 2.49 -15.72 4.74
C TYR A 48 2.09 -15.63 3.26
N PHE A 49 0.82 -15.82 2.94
CA PHE A 49 0.34 -15.67 1.56
C PHE A 49 0.30 -14.20 1.14
N LEU A 50 -0.30 -13.34 1.96
CA LEU A 50 -0.51 -11.92 1.64
C LEU A 50 0.79 -11.14 1.46
N ALA A 51 1.85 -11.50 2.18
CA ALA A 51 3.15 -10.87 2.03
C ALA A 51 3.91 -11.38 0.81
N ILE A 52 3.88 -12.69 0.53
CA ILE A 52 4.67 -13.30 -0.56
C ILE A 52 4.03 -13.07 -1.93
N PHE A 53 2.71 -13.16 -2.03
CA PHE A 53 1.99 -13.08 -3.31
C PHE A 53 2.30 -11.78 -4.09
N PRO A 54 2.28 -10.58 -3.49
CA PRO A 54 2.67 -9.35 -4.18
C PRO A 54 4.08 -9.40 -4.77
N TYR A 55 5.06 -10.01 -4.08
CA TYR A 55 6.42 -10.12 -4.62
C TYR A 55 6.47 -11.01 -5.88
N VAL A 56 5.72 -12.11 -5.89
CA VAL A 56 5.62 -12.98 -7.08
C VAL A 56 5.05 -12.21 -8.26
N ILE A 57 3.97 -11.45 -8.05
CA ILE A 57 3.36 -10.61 -9.09
C ILE A 57 4.31 -9.51 -9.54
N MET A 58 4.99 -8.83 -8.62
CA MET A 58 5.96 -7.79 -8.94
C MET A 58 7.11 -8.32 -9.80
N ILE A 59 7.63 -9.51 -9.50
CA ILE A 59 8.67 -10.15 -10.31
C ILE A 59 8.14 -10.51 -11.70
N ALA A 60 6.95 -11.10 -11.80
CA ALA A 60 6.33 -11.42 -13.09
C ALA A 60 6.08 -10.17 -13.94
N LEU A 61 5.58 -9.09 -13.32
CA LEU A 61 5.38 -7.80 -13.97
C LEU A 61 6.70 -7.15 -14.38
N LEU A 62 7.75 -7.27 -13.57
CA LEU A 62 9.08 -6.77 -13.93
C LEU A 62 9.62 -7.49 -15.17
N ILE A 63 9.57 -8.83 -15.20
CA ILE A 63 9.98 -9.62 -16.38
C ILE A 63 9.19 -9.19 -17.62
N ARG A 64 7.87 -9.00 -17.47
CA ARG A 64 7.04 -8.53 -18.59
C ARG A 64 7.40 -7.11 -19.01
N ALA A 65 7.64 -6.20 -18.08
CA ALA A 65 7.94 -4.81 -18.36
C ALA A 65 9.29 -4.66 -19.10
N VAL A 66 10.32 -5.41 -18.69
CA VAL A 66 11.65 -5.34 -19.34
C VAL A 66 11.73 -6.05 -20.69
N THR A 67 10.77 -6.92 -21.01
CA THR A 67 10.66 -7.60 -22.31
C THR A 67 9.84 -6.80 -23.34
N LEU A 68 9.21 -5.70 -22.93
CA LEU A 68 8.49 -4.80 -23.83
C LEU A 68 9.45 -3.88 -24.59
N GLU A 69 9.08 -3.56 -25.83
CA GLU A 69 9.77 -2.54 -26.62
C GLU A 69 9.67 -1.17 -25.92
N GLY A 70 10.77 -0.41 -25.87
CA GLY A 70 10.84 0.89 -25.19
C GLY A 70 11.06 0.82 -23.66
N ALA A 71 11.27 -0.36 -23.07
CA ALA A 71 11.51 -0.48 -21.62
C ALA A 71 12.74 0.30 -21.13
N ILE A 72 13.79 0.36 -21.95
CA ILE A 72 15.06 1.04 -21.61
C ILE A 72 14.84 2.54 -21.38
N ASP A 73 14.01 3.20 -22.20
CA ASP A 73 13.75 4.63 -22.08
C ASP A 73 13.07 4.97 -20.74
N GLY A 74 12.13 4.12 -20.31
CA GLY A 74 11.47 4.24 -19.01
C GLY A 74 12.45 4.06 -17.84
N ILE A 75 13.37 3.10 -17.93
CA ILE A 75 14.39 2.85 -16.91
C ILE A 75 15.35 4.04 -16.81
N ILE A 76 15.83 4.56 -17.93
CA ILE A 76 16.73 5.72 -17.97
C ILE A 76 16.03 6.94 -17.39
N PHE A 77 14.76 7.19 -17.75
CA PHE A 77 14.00 8.29 -17.20
C PHE A 77 13.85 8.20 -15.67
N PHE A 78 13.61 7.00 -15.14
CA PHE A 78 13.48 6.78 -13.70
C PHE A 78 14.78 7.04 -12.93
N ILE A 79 15.93 6.61 -13.47
CA ILE A 79 17.23 6.69 -12.78
C ILE A 79 17.94 8.03 -13.01
N LYS A 80 17.59 8.78 -14.06
CA LYS A 80 18.26 10.04 -14.42
C LYS A 80 18.10 11.08 -13.29
N PRO A 81 19.19 11.46 -12.59
CA PRO A 81 19.09 12.37 -11.46
C PRO A 81 18.87 13.81 -11.94
N ASN A 82 18.06 14.56 -11.18
CA ASN A 82 17.93 16.01 -11.32
C ASN A 82 18.44 16.70 -10.05
N TRP A 83 19.70 17.12 -10.08
CA TRP A 83 20.39 17.70 -8.91
C TRP A 83 19.77 19.02 -8.43
N ALA A 84 19.17 19.80 -9.32
CA ALA A 84 18.52 21.06 -8.94
C ALA A 84 17.34 20.83 -7.98
N LYS A 85 16.68 19.66 -8.04
CA LYS A 85 15.57 19.31 -7.15
C LYS A 85 16.00 19.06 -5.70
N LEU A 86 17.28 18.81 -5.43
CA LEU A 86 17.76 18.63 -4.06
C LEU A 86 17.71 19.93 -3.24
N PHE A 87 17.70 21.09 -3.90
CA PHE A 87 17.57 22.40 -3.24
C PHE A 87 16.10 22.78 -2.97
N ASP A 88 15.13 22.00 -3.46
CA ASP A 88 13.71 22.24 -3.22
C ASP A 88 13.31 21.60 -1.87
N PRO A 89 12.91 22.39 -0.86
CA PRO A 89 12.52 21.85 0.45
C PRO A 89 11.32 20.91 0.38
N ASN A 90 10.46 21.02 -0.63
CA ASN A 90 9.30 20.14 -0.79
C ASN A 90 9.73 18.69 -1.11
N VAL A 91 10.87 18.51 -1.77
CA VAL A 91 11.40 17.16 -2.07
C VAL A 91 11.79 16.44 -0.78
N TRP A 92 12.40 17.15 0.16
CA TRP A 92 12.75 16.61 1.47
C TRP A 92 11.51 16.35 2.33
N TYR A 93 10.55 17.27 2.32
CA TYR A 93 9.27 17.08 3.00
C TYR A 93 8.55 15.82 2.50
N ALA A 94 8.47 15.63 1.18
CA ALA A 94 7.87 14.43 0.59
C ALA A 94 8.65 13.16 0.94
N ALA A 95 9.98 13.21 0.89
CA ALA A 95 10.83 12.06 1.23
C ALA A 95 10.65 11.62 2.70
N VAL A 96 10.66 12.57 3.63
CA VAL A 96 10.43 12.28 5.06
C VAL A 96 9.03 11.70 5.25
N THR A 97 8.01 12.33 4.67
CA THR A 97 6.63 11.86 4.75
C THR A 97 6.50 10.43 4.23
N GLN A 98 7.14 10.12 3.11
CA GLN A 98 7.18 8.78 2.53
C GLN A 98 7.85 7.75 3.46
N CYS A 99 8.96 8.10 4.12
CA CYS A 99 9.61 7.21 5.09
C CYS A 99 8.69 6.87 6.26
N PHE A 100 7.98 7.86 6.82
CA PHE A 100 7.06 7.64 7.94
C PHE A 100 5.88 6.73 7.55
N PHE A 101 5.25 6.99 6.40
CA PHE A 101 4.13 6.15 5.91
C PHE A 101 4.59 4.75 5.49
N SER A 102 5.74 4.62 4.81
CA SER A 102 6.26 3.33 4.34
C SER A 102 6.60 2.39 5.50
N LEU A 103 7.11 2.92 6.61
CA LEU A 103 7.45 2.13 7.81
C LEU A 103 6.31 2.08 8.83
N SER A 104 5.19 2.78 8.56
CA SER A 104 4.06 2.91 9.51
C SER A 104 4.51 3.37 10.91
N VAL A 105 5.49 4.28 10.97
CA VAL A 105 6.01 4.84 12.23
C VAL A 105 4.91 5.66 12.90
N CYS A 106 4.80 5.56 14.23
CA CYS A 106 3.77 6.22 15.05
C CYS A 106 2.32 5.74 14.86
N PHE A 107 2.06 4.69 14.06
CA PHE A 107 0.70 4.12 13.90
C PHE A 107 0.35 3.01 14.92
N GLY A 108 1.27 2.68 15.84
CA GLY A 108 1.06 1.69 16.91
C GLY A 108 1.07 0.22 16.48
N GLY A 109 0.94 -0.09 15.19
CA GLY A 109 0.94 -1.46 14.68
C GLY A 109 2.22 -2.24 15.02
N VAL A 110 3.39 -1.63 14.83
CA VAL A 110 4.69 -2.26 15.17
C VAL A 110 4.76 -2.56 16.67
N VAL A 111 4.37 -1.61 17.53
CA VAL A 111 4.35 -1.80 18.99
C VAL A 111 3.42 -2.94 19.39
N MET A 112 2.23 -2.99 18.80
CA MET A 112 1.26 -4.06 19.03
C MET A 112 1.83 -5.43 18.64
N TYR A 113 2.45 -5.56 17.47
CA TYR A 113 3.09 -6.83 17.08
C TYR A 113 4.27 -7.20 17.98
N SER A 114 5.13 -6.24 18.33
CA SER A 114 6.26 -6.47 19.24
C SER A 114 5.83 -6.94 20.63
N SER A 115 4.64 -6.57 21.11
CA SER A 115 4.11 -7.04 22.41
C SER A 115 3.82 -8.54 22.47
N TYR A 116 3.76 -9.22 21.32
CA TYR A 116 3.59 -10.67 21.23
C TYR A 116 4.92 -11.44 21.16
N ASN A 117 6.06 -10.76 21.10
CA ASN A 117 7.37 -11.42 21.10
C ASN A 117 7.74 -11.97 22.48
N GLU A 118 8.65 -12.96 22.50
CA GLU A 118 9.26 -13.42 23.74
C GLU A 118 10.14 -12.32 24.35
N PHE A 119 10.23 -12.31 25.69
CA PHE A 119 10.94 -11.26 26.42
C PHE A 119 12.44 -11.16 26.06
N HIS A 120 13.06 -12.28 25.70
CA HIS A 120 14.48 -12.35 25.30
C HIS A 120 14.69 -12.38 23.78
N HIS A 121 13.66 -12.07 22.98
CA HIS A 121 13.78 -12.01 21.54
C HIS A 121 14.67 -10.83 21.10
N ASN A 122 15.72 -11.10 20.33
CA ASN A 122 16.56 -10.03 19.81
C ASN A 122 15.81 -9.24 18.72
N ILE A 123 15.74 -7.92 18.90
CA ILE A 123 15.06 -6.98 17.98
C ILE A 123 16.01 -5.95 17.36
N TYR A 124 17.32 -6.11 17.58
CA TYR A 124 18.40 -5.29 17.02
C TYR A 124 19.18 -6.03 15.94
#